data_AF-A0A3B8LZV7-F1
#
_entry.id   AF-A0A3B8LZV7-F1
#
_cell.length_a   1.000
_cell.length_b   1.000
_cell.length_c   1.000
_cell.angle_alpha   90.00
_cell.angle_beta   90.00
_cell.angle_gamma   90.00
#
_symmetry.space_group_name_H-M   'P 1'
#
loop_
_entity.id
_entity.type
_entity.pdbx_description
1 polymer ?
#
loop_
_entity_poly.entity_id
_entity_poly.type
_entity_poly.pdbx_seq_one_letter_code
_entity_poly.pdbx_strand_id
1 'polypeptide(L)'
;MIDSPGNSAPPPVNKEVTMVLARSIRRKLIVGLALVLVMMATLSISGLGGLWSYRQAVRELNFSVFEAPDRERLEAEIAVLATPLLDDGLAVSRQVLAERHREAVEALSVYRMRWGRLTPSPATLANRSVSQQLLGQLQRQLEEMGRTLSGTGRLEAAERRELRVQVAGSLRTARSLPDPRTGLTGRLRAADRELASRTRWLVGSTIAAALLFVTFVHAGYRWVFQPIRALHEGARRVAQGDLDYRVELSTRDEMAELAESFNQMTDRFRDIRDDLDGQVRDRSRQLVRSERLAGVGFLAAGVAH
;
A
#
# COMPACT_ATOMS: atom_id res chain seq x y z
N MET A 1 4.76 40.42 56.89
CA MET A 1 5.89 40.47 55.94
C MET A 1 6.39 39.04 55.85
N ILE A 2 6.08 38.36 54.74
CA ILE A 2 6.14 36.90 54.58
C ILE A 2 7.47 36.55 53.91
N ASP A 3 8.24 35.66 54.54
CA ASP A 3 9.50 35.11 54.00
C ASP A 3 9.24 34.35 52.69
N SER A 4 10.03 34.66 51.66
CA SER A 4 10.01 33.97 50.37
C SER A 4 10.75 32.63 50.43
N PRO A 5 10.22 31.54 49.84
CA PRO A 5 10.87 30.24 49.85
C PRO A 5 12.00 30.18 48.82
N GLY A 6 13.12 29.58 49.24
CA GLY A 6 14.31 29.38 48.41
C GLY A 6 14.03 28.60 47.13
N ASN A 7 14.46 29.17 46.02
CA ASN A 7 14.50 28.56 44.71
C ASN A 7 15.64 27.52 44.65
N SER A 8 15.34 26.25 44.92
CA SER A 8 16.26 25.14 44.67
C SER A 8 16.29 24.83 43.17
N ALA A 9 17.38 25.24 42.52
CA ALA A 9 17.66 24.86 41.15
C ALA A 9 17.73 23.32 41.03
N PRO A 10 17.12 22.71 39.99
CA PRO A 10 17.23 21.27 39.76
C PRO A 10 18.71 20.89 39.55
N PRO A 11 19.16 19.72 40.05
CA PRO A 11 20.55 19.30 39.90
C PRO A 11 20.93 19.24 38.42
N PRO A 12 22.17 19.64 38.05
CA PRO A 12 22.61 19.62 36.67
C PRO A 12 22.54 18.19 36.15
N VAL A 13 21.64 17.95 35.18
CA VAL A 13 21.61 16.70 34.42
C VAL A 13 22.99 16.54 33.79
N ASN A 14 23.72 15.54 34.25
CA ASN A 14 25.11 15.29 33.88
C ASN A 14 25.18 15.06 32.36
N LYS A 15 25.63 16.07 31.60
CA LYS A 15 25.63 16.10 30.13
C LYS A 15 26.47 14.97 29.52
N GLU A 16 27.38 14.39 30.30
CA GLU A 16 28.19 13.24 29.89
C GLU A 16 27.35 11.96 29.79
N VAL A 17 26.43 11.72 30.73
CA VAL A 17 25.55 10.55 30.73
C VAL A 17 24.54 10.61 29.57
N THR A 18 24.03 11.81 29.26
CA THR A 18 23.14 12.01 28.11
C THR A 18 23.88 11.96 26.76
N MET A 19 25.18 12.33 26.72
CA MET A 19 26.02 12.13 25.52
C MET A 19 26.36 10.66 25.26
N VAL A 20 26.57 9.86 26.31
CA VAL A 20 26.80 8.40 26.20
C VAL A 20 25.53 7.68 25.74
N LEU A 21 24.36 8.05 26.28
CA LEU A 21 23.06 7.48 25.87
C LEU A 21 22.68 7.80 24.40
N ALA A 22 23.16 8.91 23.85
CA ALA A 22 22.83 9.30 22.48
C ALA A 22 23.55 8.48 21.39
N ARG A 23 24.67 7.81 21.72
CA ARG A 23 25.57 7.16 20.74
C ARG A 23 25.51 5.62 20.73
N SER A 24 24.63 5.04 21.54
CA SER A 24 24.51 3.59 21.72
C SER A 24 24.08 2.81 20.47
N ILE A 25 24.72 1.67 20.19
CA ILE A 25 24.32 0.66 19.20
C ILE A 25 22.90 0.17 19.46
N ARG A 26 22.47 0.14 20.73
CA ARG A 26 21.10 -0.20 21.12
C ARG A 26 20.09 0.75 20.49
N ARG A 27 20.39 2.04 20.43
CA ARG A 27 19.52 3.05 19.79
C ARG A 27 19.49 2.86 18.28
N LYS A 28 20.63 2.55 17.64
CA LYS A 28 20.70 2.22 16.20
C LYS A 28 19.84 1.00 15.86
N LEU A 29 19.86 -0.04 16.71
CA LEU A 29 19.02 -1.23 16.58
C LEU A 29 17.54 -0.95 16.81
N ILE A 30 17.17 -0.16 17.84
CA ILE A 30 15.78 0.22 18.13
C ILE A 30 15.19 1.05 16.98
N VAL A 31 15.96 2.03 16.47
CA VAL A 31 15.55 2.82 15.30
C VAL A 31 15.35 1.92 14.09
N GLY A 32 16.21 0.92 13.91
CA GLY A 32 16.08 -0.08 12.86
C GLY A 32 14.83 -0.94 12.95
N LEU A 33 14.54 -1.46 14.14
CA LEU A 33 13.34 -2.26 14.40
C LEU A 33 12.06 -1.44 14.18
N ALA A 34 12.05 -0.19 14.67
CA ALA A 34 10.95 0.75 14.46
C ALA A 34 10.75 1.04 12.97
N LEU A 35 11.84 1.22 12.22
CA LEU A 35 11.80 1.46 10.78
C LEU A 35 11.23 0.26 10.01
N VAL A 36 11.62 -0.97 10.36
CA VAL A 36 11.06 -2.20 9.78
C VAL A 36 9.56 -2.32 10.08
N LEU A 37 9.13 -2.04 11.32
CA LEU A 37 7.71 -2.06 11.68
C LEU A 37 6.89 -1.04 10.89
N VAL A 38 7.41 0.19 10.72
CA VAL A 38 6.77 1.22 9.89
C VAL A 38 6.64 0.74 8.44
N MET A 39 7.68 0.11 7.91
CA MET A 39 7.71 -0.41 6.55
C MET A 39 6.73 -1.56 6.33
N MET A 40 6.60 -2.44 7.32
CA MET A 40 5.67 -3.56 7.30
C MET A 40 4.21 -3.07 7.41
N ALA A 41 3.97 -2.02 8.19
CA ALA A 41 2.68 -1.35 8.29
C ALA A 41 2.30 -0.66 6.98
N THR A 42 3.21 0.06 6.31
CA THR A 42 2.92 0.73 5.03
C THR A 42 2.64 -0.28 3.92
N LEU A 43 3.37 -1.40 3.88
CA LEU A 43 3.09 -2.51 2.95
C LEU A 43 1.74 -3.17 3.22
N SER A 44 1.39 -3.40 4.50
CA SER A 44 0.09 -3.99 4.87
C SER A 44 -1.09 -3.09 4.55
N ILE A 45 -0.98 -1.78 4.85
CA ILE A 45 -2.01 -0.78 4.51
C ILE A 45 -2.18 -0.70 2.98
N SER A 46 -1.08 -0.74 2.24
CA SER A 46 -1.08 -0.75 0.76
C SER A 46 -1.76 -2.01 0.21
N GLY A 47 -1.48 -3.19 0.78
CA GLY A 47 -2.11 -4.46 0.38
C GLY A 47 -3.61 -4.49 0.65
N LEU A 48 -4.06 -4.04 1.84
CA LEU A 48 -5.49 -3.98 2.16
C LEU A 48 -6.24 -2.95 1.31
N GLY A 49 -5.62 -1.80 1.01
CA GLY A 49 -6.20 -0.79 0.12
C GLY A 49 -6.43 -1.32 -1.31
N GLY A 50 -5.51 -2.13 -1.82
CA GLY A 50 -5.65 -2.81 -3.11
C GLY A 50 -6.84 -3.77 -3.16
N LEU A 51 -7.04 -4.59 -2.11
CA LEU A 51 -8.18 -5.51 -2.01
C LEU A 51 -9.52 -4.79 -1.94
N TRP A 52 -9.59 -3.66 -1.22
CA TRP A 52 -10.80 -2.83 -1.15
C TRP A 52 -11.15 -2.24 -2.53
N SER A 53 -10.14 -1.78 -3.26
CA SER A 53 -10.31 -1.26 -4.63
C SER A 53 -10.87 -2.32 -5.58
N TYR A 54 -10.35 -3.55 -5.50
CA TYR A 54 -10.84 -4.68 -6.31
C TYR A 54 -12.30 -5.00 -6.01
N ARG A 55 -12.69 -5.02 -4.73
CA ARG A 55 -14.10 -5.25 -4.32
C ARG A 55 -15.05 -4.14 -4.75
N GLN A 56 -14.57 -2.91 -4.93
CA GLN A 56 -15.39 -1.80 -5.40
C GLN A 56 -15.56 -1.87 -6.92
N ALA A 57 -14.47 -2.13 -7.66
CA ALA A 57 -14.51 -2.31 -9.11
C ALA A 57 -15.41 -3.48 -9.55
N VAL A 58 -15.34 -4.62 -8.86
CA VAL A 58 -16.17 -5.81 -9.18
C VAL A 58 -17.66 -5.56 -8.92
N ARG A 59 -18.02 -4.76 -7.90
CA ARG A 59 -19.43 -4.41 -7.64
C ARG A 59 -20.00 -3.43 -8.67
N GLU A 60 -19.19 -2.54 -9.23
CA GLU A 60 -19.60 -1.61 -10.29
C GLU A 60 -19.71 -2.27 -11.67
N LEU A 61 -18.86 -3.26 -11.97
CA LEU A 61 -18.91 -4.01 -13.23
C LEU A 61 -20.12 -4.95 -13.30
N ASN A 62 -20.49 -5.61 -12.20
CA ASN A 62 -21.58 -6.59 -12.21
C ASN A 62 -22.98 -5.95 -12.40
N PHE A 63 -23.15 -4.68 -12.02
CA PHE A 63 -24.44 -3.99 -12.09
C PHE A 63 -24.71 -3.31 -13.44
N SER A 64 -23.66 -2.90 -14.17
CA SER A 64 -23.78 -2.01 -15.33
C SER A 64 -24.18 -2.71 -16.64
N VAL A 65 -23.95 -4.02 -16.78
CA VAL A 65 -24.25 -4.76 -18.02
C VAL A 65 -25.62 -5.44 -17.96
N PHE A 66 -26.06 -5.94 -16.81
CA PHE A 66 -27.26 -6.78 -16.70
C PHE A 66 -28.51 -6.08 -16.11
N GLU A 67 -28.36 -5.02 -15.30
CA GLU A 67 -29.50 -4.41 -14.58
C GLU A 67 -29.91 -3.00 -15.09
N ALA A 68 -29.15 -2.41 -16.00
CA ALA A 68 -29.46 -1.09 -16.54
C ALA A 68 -30.84 -1.04 -17.24
N PRO A 69 -31.57 0.10 -17.16
CA PRO A 69 -32.79 0.32 -17.94
C PRO A 69 -32.49 0.16 -19.43
N ASP A 70 -33.23 -0.71 -20.09
CA ASP A 70 -33.01 -1.02 -21.51
C ASP A 70 -33.92 -0.14 -22.37
N ARG A 71 -33.36 0.95 -22.88
CA ARG A 71 -34.08 1.89 -23.75
C ARG A 71 -34.44 1.25 -25.09
N GLU A 72 -33.56 0.40 -25.62
CA GLU A 72 -33.75 -0.27 -26.91
C GLU A 72 -34.95 -1.22 -26.85
N ARG A 73 -35.10 -1.95 -25.73
CA ARG A 73 -36.29 -2.78 -25.52
C ARG A 73 -37.58 -1.96 -25.47
N LEU A 74 -37.60 -0.85 -24.74
CA LEU A 74 -38.77 0.05 -24.68
C LEU A 74 -39.11 0.62 -26.06
N GLU A 75 -38.11 1.05 -26.83
CA GLU A 75 -38.30 1.53 -28.20
C GLU A 75 -38.84 0.45 -29.12
N ALA A 76 -38.36 -0.79 -29.01
CA ALA A 76 -38.82 -1.91 -29.82
C ALA A 76 -40.31 -2.19 -29.60
N GLU A 77 -40.78 -2.25 -28.35
CA GLU A 77 -42.20 -2.49 -28.06
C GLU A 77 -43.10 -1.35 -28.58
N ILE A 78 -42.64 -0.09 -28.48
CA ILE A 78 -43.37 1.05 -29.05
C ILE A 78 -43.32 1.04 -30.60
N ALA A 79 -42.24 0.56 -31.20
CA ALA A 79 -42.14 0.43 -32.66
C ALA A 79 -43.05 -0.70 -33.19
N VAL A 80 -43.20 -1.79 -32.44
CA VAL A 80 -44.10 -2.91 -32.77
C VAL A 80 -45.58 -2.47 -32.78
N LEU A 81 -45.94 -1.45 -31.99
CA LEU A 81 -47.25 -0.79 -32.06
C LEU A 81 -47.48 -0.06 -33.40
N ALA A 82 -46.43 0.49 -34.01
CA ALA A 82 -46.53 1.19 -35.29
C ALA A 82 -46.74 0.24 -36.47
N THR A 83 -46.19 -0.99 -36.41
CA THR A 83 -46.18 -1.94 -37.54
C THR A 83 -47.55 -2.17 -38.19
N PRO A 84 -48.62 -2.56 -37.46
CA PRO A 84 -49.93 -2.81 -38.07
C PRO A 84 -50.60 -1.50 -38.48
N LEU A 85 -50.18 -0.36 -37.93
CA LEU A 85 -50.71 0.92 -38.31
C LEU A 85 -50.14 1.38 -39.66
N LEU A 86 -48.94 0.97 -40.07
CA LEU A 86 -48.30 1.44 -41.30
C LEU A 86 -48.79 0.76 -42.58
N ASP A 87 -49.37 -0.44 -42.50
CA ASP A 87 -49.83 -1.20 -43.67
C ASP A 87 -51.25 -0.83 -44.10
N ASP A 88 -51.41 0.17 -44.98
CA ASP A 88 -52.71 0.68 -45.42
C ASP A 88 -53.66 -0.40 -45.98
N GLY A 89 -53.16 -1.55 -46.43
CA GLY A 89 -53.95 -2.66 -46.97
C GLY A 89 -54.56 -3.61 -45.93
N LEU A 90 -54.11 -3.58 -44.68
CA LEU A 90 -54.53 -4.54 -43.66
C LEU A 90 -55.65 -3.98 -42.75
N ALA A 91 -56.73 -4.74 -42.59
CA ALA A 91 -57.74 -4.46 -41.58
C ALA A 91 -57.17 -4.72 -40.18
N VAL A 92 -57.03 -3.66 -39.36
CA VAL A 92 -56.41 -3.78 -38.04
C VAL A 92 -57.46 -4.03 -36.96
N SER A 93 -57.30 -5.13 -36.21
CA SER A 93 -58.12 -5.45 -35.04
C SER A 93 -57.69 -4.61 -33.84
N ARG A 94 -58.66 -4.00 -33.15
CA ARG A 94 -58.40 -3.26 -31.90
C ARG A 94 -57.79 -4.15 -30.82
N GLN A 95 -58.22 -5.42 -30.73
CA GLN A 95 -57.70 -6.36 -29.74
C GLN A 95 -56.19 -6.61 -29.90
N VAL A 96 -55.72 -6.74 -31.15
CA VAL A 96 -54.29 -6.96 -31.43
C VAL A 96 -53.46 -5.73 -31.04
N LEU A 97 -53.97 -4.53 -31.30
CA LEU A 97 -53.30 -3.29 -30.89
C LEU A 97 -53.37 -3.05 -29.38
N ALA A 98 -54.46 -3.43 -28.72
CA ALA A 98 -54.61 -3.34 -27.28
C ALA A 98 -53.62 -4.28 -26.55
N GLU A 99 -53.36 -5.46 -27.09
CA GLU A 99 -52.33 -6.37 -26.57
C GLU A 99 -50.94 -5.74 -26.64
N ARG A 100 -50.54 -5.27 -27.83
CA ARG A 100 -49.25 -4.60 -28.04
C ARG A 100 -49.11 -3.32 -27.21
N HIS A 101 -50.24 -2.64 -26.96
CA HIS A 101 -50.27 -1.45 -26.12
C HIS A 101 -49.96 -1.82 -24.67
N ARG A 102 -50.51 -2.94 -24.18
CA ARG A 102 -50.20 -3.47 -22.86
C ARG A 102 -48.73 -3.84 -22.74
N GLU A 103 -48.14 -4.49 -23.75
CA GLU A 103 -46.71 -4.82 -23.79
C GLU A 103 -45.83 -3.55 -23.71
N ALA A 104 -46.17 -2.49 -24.44
CA ALA A 104 -45.45 -1.23 -24.38
C ALA A 104 -45.60 -0.52 -23.01
N VAL A 105 -46.78 -0.56 -22.39
CA VAL A 105 -47.00 -0.04 -21.04
C VAL A 105 -46.20 -0.83 -20.01
N GLU A 106 -46.16 -2.17 -20.14
CA GLU A 106 -45.35 -3.03 -19.29
C GLU A 106 -43.86 -2.71 -19.44
N ALA A 107 -43.36 -2.58 -20.67
CA ALA A 107 -41.97 -2.21 -20.93
C ALA A 107 -41.61 -0.85 -20.30
N LEU A 108 -42.51 0.14 -20.37
CA LEU A 108 -42.32 1.43 -19.71
C LEU A 108 -42.26 1.29 -18.19
N SER A 109 -43.12 0.45 -17.60
CA SER A 109 -43.15 0.21 -16.16
C SER A 109 -41.85 -0.45 -15.67
N VAL A 110 -41.33 -1.42 -16.42
CA VAL A 110 -40.05 -2.09 -16.14
C VAL A 110 -38.90 -1.11 -16.27
N TYR A 111 -38.88 -0.29 -17.33
CA TYR A 111 -37.86 0.74 -17.52
C TYR A 111 -37.84 1.73 -16.35
N ARG A 112 -39.01 2.23 -15.93
CA ARG A 112 -39.15 3.17 -14.80
C ARG A 112 -38.70 2.55 -13.47
N MET A 113 -39.06 1.30 -13.23
CA MET A 113 -38.64 0.56 -12.03
C MET A 113 -37.11 0.40 -11.98
N ARG A 114 -36.49 -0.01 -13.09
CA ARG A 114 -35.02 -0.11 -13.20
C ARG A 114 -34.36 1.25 -13.02
N TRP A 115 -34.92 2.31 -13.61
CA TRP A 115 -34.41 3.67 -13.47
C TRP A 115 -34.40 4.13 -12.00
N GLY A 116 -35.45 3.79 -11.25
CA GLY A 116 -35.54 4.10 -9.82
C GLY A 116 -34.52 3.36 -8.94
N ARG A 117 -34.02 2.21 -9.38
CA ARG A 117 -33.01 1.40 -8.66
C ARG A 117 -31.56 1.78 -9.00
N LEU A 118 -31.35 2.64 -9.99
CA LEU A 118 -30.00 3.09 -10.36
C LEU A 118 -29.31 3.77 -9.18
N THR A 119 -28.07 3.38 -8.92
CA THR A 119 -27.23 4.05 -7.92
C THR A 119 -27.02 5.52 -8.32
N PRO A 120 -27.18 6.48 -7.39
CA PRO A 120 -26.94 7.88 -7.68
C PRO A 120 -25.53 8.10 -8.21
N SER A 121 -25.43 8.78 -9.35
CA SER A 121 -24.19 9.19 -9.99
C SER A 121 -24.31 10.63 -10.47
N PRO A 122 -23.22 11.38 -10.65
CA PRO A 122 -23.30 12.74 -11.19
C PRO A 122 -24.08 12.80 -12.52
N ALA A 123 -23.93 11.80 -13.40
CA ALA A 123 -24.66 11.72 -14.67
C ALA A 123 -26.15 11.39 -14.47
N THR A 124 -26.48 10.40 -13.63
CA THR A 124 -27.88 10.04 -13.33
C THR A 124 -28.59 11.12 -12.51
N LEU A 125 -27.86 11.91 -11.71
CA LEU A 125 -28.36 13.07 -10.98
C LEU A 125 -28.61 14.25 -11.92
N ALA A 126 -27.67 14.58 -12.80
CA ALA A 126 -27.82 15.67 -13.77
C ALA A 126 -29.05 15.47 -14.68
N ASN A 127 -29.28 14.23 -15.10
CA ASN A 127 -30.39 13.88 -15.99
C ASN A 127 -31.66 13.42 -15.25
N ARG A 128 -31.68 13.45 -13.90
CA ARG A 128 -32.79 12.87 -13.12
C ARG A 128 -34.12 13.57 -13.39
N SER A 129 -34.11 14.90 -13.37
CA SER A 129 -35.30 15.73 -13.61
C SER A 129 -35.83 15.54 -15.03
N VAL A 130 -34.94 15.65 -16.02
CA VAL A 130 -35.28 15.46 -17.45
C VAL A 130 -35.85 14.06 -17.70
N SER A 131 -35.22 13.03 -17.15
CA SER A 131 -35.67 11.64 -17.31
C SER A 131 -37.02 11.40 -16.64
N GLN A 132 -37.25 11.95 -15.45
CA GLN A 132 -38.56 11.88 -14.77
C GLN A 132 -39.65 12.58 -15.58
N GLN A 133 -39.37 13.75 -16.15
CA GLN A 133 -40.30 14.48 -16.99
C GLN A 133 -40.66 13.70 -18.26
N LEU A 134 -39.66 13.16 -18.96
CA LEU A 134 -39.87 12.37 -20.19
C LEU A 134 -40.62 11.06 -19.91
N LEU A 135 -40.30 10.36 -18.82
CA LEU A 135 -41.04 9.15 -18.42
C LEU A 135 -42.50 9.46 -18.07
N GLY A 136 -42.76 10.58 -17.37
CA GLY A 136 -44.11 11.03 -17.08
C GLY A 136 -44.89 11.50 -18.31
N GLN A 137 -44.20 12.08 -19.30
CA GLN A 137 -44.79 12.40 -20.60
C GLN A 137 -45.13 11.15 -21.39
N LEU A 138 -44.21 10.19 -21.48
CA LEU A 138 -44.40 8.93 -22.19
C LEU A 138 -45.55 8.11 -21.60
N GLN A 139 -45.66 8.08 -20.27
CA GLN A 139 -46.77 7.43 -19.58
C GLN A 139 -48.12 8.04 -19.99
N ARG A 140 -48.24 9.38 -19.98
CA ARG A 140 -49.48 10.06 -20.41
C ARG A 140 -49.83 9.77 -21.87
N GLN A 141 -48.83 9.78 -22.76
CA GLN A 141 -49.03 9.45 -24.18
C GLN A 141 -49.56 8.01 -24.36
N LEU A 142 -49.01 7.04 -23.63
CA LEU A 142 -49.51 5.67 -23.66
C LEU A 142 -50.91 5.55 -23.03
N GLU A 143 -51.20 6.24 -21.93
CA GLU A 143 -52.54 6.24 -21.34
C GLU A 143 -53.60 6.81 -22.30
N GLU A 144 -53.28 7.89 -23.01
CA GLU A 144 -54.15 8.47 -24.05
C GLU A 144 -54.40 7.48 -25.19
N MET A 145 -53.36 6.79 -25.69
CA MET A 145 -53.51 5.74 -26.70
C MET A 145 -54.43 4.61 -26.22
N GLY A 146 -54.31 4.21 -24.95
CA GLY A 146 -55.16 3.18 -24.35
C GLY A 146 -56.64 3.56 -24.36
N ARG A 147 -56.96 4.86 -24.18
CA ARG A 147 -58.33 5.37 -24.29
C ARG A 147 -58.85 5.27 -25.72
N THR A 148 -58.06 5.64 -26.73
CA THR A 148 -58.43 5.47 -28.15
C THR A 148 -58.64 4.00 -28.53
N LEU A 149 -57.96 3.07 -27.85
CA LEU A 149 -58.07 1.63 -28.07
C LEU A 149 -59.20 0.94 -27.29
N SER A 150 -59.94 1.64 -26.43
CA SER A 150 -60.89 1.07 -25.46
C SER A 150 -62.22 0.51 -26.03
N GLY A 151 -62.29 0.28 -27.35
CA GLY A 151 -63.48 -0.27 -28.04
C GLY A 151 -63.29 -1.69 -28.58
N THR A 152 -64.35 -2.25 -29.17
CA THR A 152 -64.33 -3.54 -29.85
C THR A 152 -64.40 -3.39 -31.37
N GLY A 153 -63.93 -4.39 -32.11
CA GLY A 153 -63.99 -4.39 -33.58
C GLY A 153 -62.75 -3.86 -34.29
N ARG A 154 -62.94 -3.34 -35.50
CA ARG A 154 -61.88 -2.83 -36.37
C ARG A 154 -61.63 -1.34 -36.13
N LEU A 155 -60.43 -0.89 -36.46
CA LEU A 155 -60.07 0.53 -36.42
C LEU A 155 -60.58 1.27 -37.65
N GLU A 156 -61.19 2.43 -37.41
CA GLU A 156 -61.56 3.36 -38.48
C GLU A 156 -60.32 4.08 -39.04
N ALA A 157 -60.42 4.60 -40.26
CA ALA A 157 -59.31 5.29 -40.91
C ALA A 157 -58.86 6.56 -40.16
N ALA A 158 -59.79 7.28 -39.53
CA ALA A 158 -59.50 8.46 -38.74
C ALA A 158 -58.71 8.11 -37.46
N GLU A 159 -59.19 7.13 -36.69
CA GLU A 159 -58.52 6.64 -35.48
C GLU A 159 -57.16 6.03 -35.79
N ARG A 160 -57.04 5.31 -36.91
CA ARG A 160 -55.75 4.77 -37.37
C ARG A 160 -54.74 5.88 -37.62
N ARG A 161 -55.16 6.99 -38.24
CA ARG A 161 -54.30 8.15 -38.49
C ARG A 161 -53.90 8.83 -37.18
N GLU A 162 -54.84 8.98 -36.25
CA GLU A 162 -54.57 9.53 -34.92
C GLU A 162 -53.56 8.67 -34.14
N LEU A 163 -53.77 7.34 -34.09
CA LEU A 163 -52.86 6.41 -33.43
C LEU A 163 -51.46 6.43 -34.05
N ARG A 164 -51.32 6.58 -35.38
CA ARG A 164 -50.00 6.75 -36.02
C ARG A 164 -49.25 7.96 -35.45
N VAL A 165 -49.94 9.08 -35.27
CA VAL A 165 -49.35 10.31 -34.72
C VAL A 165 -48.98 10.12 -33.25
N GLN A 166 -49.87 9.50 -32.46
CA GLN A 166 -49.61 9.22 -31.05
C GLN A 166 -48.42 8.27 -30.85
N VAL A 167 -48.33 7.18 -31.62
CA VAL A 167 -47.19 6.23 -31.60
C VAL A 167 -45.90 6.89 -32.05
N ALA A 168 -45.92 7.72 -33.10
CA ALA A 168 -44.75 8.46 -33.53
C ALA A 168 -44.27 9.46 -32.45
N GLY A 169 -45.20 10.09 -31.74
CA GLY A 169 -44.93 10.97 -30.60
C GLY A 169 -44.31 10.23 -29.42
N SER A 170 -44.87 9.08 -29.03
CA SER A 170 -44.33 8.26 -27.93
C SER A 170 -42.96 7.68 -28.28
N LEU A 171 -42.74 7.24 -29.52
CA LEU A 171 -41.44 6.76 -29.98
C LEU A 171 -40.38 7.86 -29.97
N ARG A 172 -40.74 9.09 -30.33
CA ARG A 172 -39.83 10.25 -30.25
C ARG A 172 -39.45 10.57 -28.80
N THR A 173 -40.41 10.54 -27.88
CA THR A 173 -40.16 10.70 -26.44
C THR A 173 -39.29 9.56 -25.88
N ALA A 174 -39.54 8.32 -26.30
CA ALA A 174 -38.71 7.18 -25.90
C ALA A 174 -37.26 7.33 -26.39
N ARG A 175 -37.08 7.81 -27.62
CA ARG A 175 -35.75 8.09 -28.21
C ARG A 175 -35.02 9.28 -27.60
N SER A 176 -35.71 10.19 -26.92
CA SER A 176 -35.08 11.32 -26.24
C SER A 176 -34.70 11.00 -24.79
N LEU A 177 -35.09 9.84 -24.26
CA LEU A 177 -34.67 9.39 -22.93
C LEU A 177 -33.14 9.30 -22.87
N PRO A 178 -32.49 9.98 -21.91
CA PRO A 178 -31.05 9.88 -21.71
C PRO A 178 -30.65 8.42 -21.47
N ASP A 179 -29.70 7.90 -22.22
CA ASP A 179 -29.18 6.56 -22.01
C ASP A 179 -28.29 6.56 -20.75
N PRO A 180 -28.67 5.86 -19.67
CA PRO A 180 -27.88 5.79 -18.46
C PRO A 180 -26.50 5.15 -18.67
N ARG A 181 -26.28 4.42 -19.77
CA ARG A 181 -25.00 3.82 -20.16
C ARG A 181 -24.01 4.82 -20.76
N THR A 182 -24.45 5.97 -21.26
CA THR A 182 -23.54 6.99 -21.81
C THR A 182 -22.58 7.56 -20.75
N GLY A 183 -22.99 7.59 -19.48
CA GLY A 183 -22.11 7.97 -18.37
C GLY A 183 -21.14 6.86 -17.92
N LEU A 184 -21.45 5.60 -18.22
CA LEU A 184 -20.65 4.44 -17.82
C LEU A 184 -19.33 4.37 -18.59
N THR A 185 -19.31 4.70 -19.89
CA THR A 185 -18.07 4.71 -20.69
C THR A 185 -17.09 5.80 -20.24
N GLY A 186 -17.61 6.98 -19.86
CA GLY A 186 -16.83 8.04 -19.23
C GLY A 186 -16.29 7.63 -17.85
N ARG A 187 -17.07 6.87 -17.07
CA ARG A 187 -16.67 6.36 -15.76
C ARG A 187 -15.66 5.22 -15.82
N LEU A 188 -15.73 4.31 -16.79
CA LEU A 188 -14.70 3.30 -16.98
C LEU A 188 -13.35 3.96 -17.28
N ARG A 189 -13.34 4.99 -18.15
CA ARG A 189 -12.13 5.78 -18.44
C ARG A 189 -11.64 6.63 -17.25
N ALA A 190 -12.56 7.15 -16.42
CA ALA A 190 -12.21 7.90 -15.21
C ALA A 190 -11.69 6.99 -14.10
N ALA A 191 -12.31 5.82 -13.92
CA ALA A 191 -11.87 4.76 -13.02
C ALA A 191 -10.47 4.27 -13.41
N ASP A 192 -10.17 4.10 -14.70
CA ASP A 192 -8.81 3.76 -15.16
C ASP A 192 -7.77 4.82 -14.76
N ARG A 193 -8.10 6.11 -14.84
CA ARG A 193 -7.18 7.19 -14.44
C ARG A 193 -6.98 7.27 -12.93
N GLU A 194 -8.04 7.03 -12.16
CA GLU A 194 -7.99 7.04 -10.70
C GLU A 194 -7.32 5.78 -10.13
N LEU A 195 -7.50 4.63 -10.79
CA LEU A 195 -6.73 3.42 -10.53
C LEU A 195 -5.25 3.65 -10.89
N ALA A 196 -4.94 4.29 -12.02
CA ALA A 196 -3.56 4.54 -12.42
C ALA A 196 -2.81 5.51 -11.49
N SER A 197 -3.47 6.52 -10.91
CA SER A 197 -2.83 7.41 -9.93
C SER A 197 -2.59 6.70 -8.60
N ARG A 198 -3.56 5.90 -8.13
CA ARG A 198 -3.44 5.11 -6.90
C ARG A 198 -2.40 3.99 -7.01
N THR A 199 -2.35 3.29 -8.14
CA THR A 199 -1.31 2.28 -8.42
C THR A 199 0.08 2.91 -8.45
N ARG A 200 0.23 4.13 -8.99
CA ARG A 200 1.52 4.85 -8.95
C ARG A 200 1.95 5.19 -7.52
N TRP A 201 1.03 5.61 -6.64
CA TRP A 201 1.35 5.83 -5.22
C TRP A 201 1.73 4.53 -4.49
N LEU A 202 1.04 3.42 -4.77
CA LEU A 202 1.34 2.09 -4.21
C LEU A 202 2.71 1.56 -4.66
N VAL A 203 3.02 1.68 -5.95
CA VAL A 203 4.33 1.28 -6.48
C VAL A 203 5.43 2.19 -5.92
N GLY A 204 5.18 3.51 -5.86
CA GLY A 204 6.11 4.47 -5.27
C GLY A 204 6.42 4.20 -3.80
N SER A 205 5.40 3.89 -2.99
CA SER A 205 5.60 3.57 -1.56
C SER A 205 6.35 2.26 -1.37
N THR A 206 6.09 1.26 -2.21
CA THR A 206 6.79 -0.04 -2.19
C THR A 206 8.26 0.11 -2.55
N ILE A 207 8.59 0.90 -3.59
CA ILE A 207 9.97 1.19 -3.99
C ILE A 207 10.69 1.96 -2.87
N ALA A 208 10.05 2.99 -2.29
CA ALA A 208 10.63 3.75 -1.20
C ALA A 208 10.93 2.88 0.02
N ALA A 209 10.01 1.99 0.40
CA ALA A 209 10.21 1.00 1.45
C ALA A 209 11.40 0.08 1.15
N ALA A 210 11.48 -0.48 -0.06
CA ALA A 210 12.60 -1.34 -0.44
C ALA A 210 13.96 -0.62 -0.37
N LEU A 211 14.04 0.63 -0.83
CA LEU A 211 15.27 1.44 -0.74
C LEU A 211 15.66 1.74 0.71
N LEU A 212 14.69 2.06 1.56
CA LEU A 212 14.89 2.30 2.98
C LEU A 212 15.45 1.04 3.67
N PHE A 213 14.91 -0.13 3.33
CA PHE A 213 15.36 -1.42 3.85
C PHE A 213 16.81 -1.73 3.46
N VAL A 214 17.15 -1.58 2.18
CA VAL A 214 18.52 -1.81 1.69
C VAL A 214 19.50 -0.88 2.39
N THR A 215 19.15 0.40 2.52
CA THR A 215 19.96 1.40 3.22
C THR A 215 20.16 1.03 4.69
N PHE A 216 19.10 0.57 5.36
CA PHE A 216 19.16 0.13 6.75
C PHE A 216 20.05 -1.10 6.95
N VAL A 217 19.89 -2.14 6.12
CA VAL A 217 20.74 -3.34 6.15
C VAL A 217 22.20 -2.99 5.92
N HIS A 218 22.48 -2.11 4.94
CA HIS A 218 23.83 -1.64 4.67
C HIS A 218 24.45 -0.89 5.87
N ALA A 219 23.68 -0.01 6.51
CA ALA A 219 24.12 0.70 7.71
C ALA A 219 24.40 -0.25 8.89
N GLY A 220 23.50 -1.22 9.13
CA GLY A 220 23.68 -2.23 10.17
C GLY A 220 24.94 -3.08 9.97
N TYR A 221 25.24 -3.47 8.73
CA TYR A 221 26.45 -4.22 8.40
C TYR A 221 27.73 -3.43 8.74
N ARG A 222 27.77 -2.12 8.43
CA ARG A 222 28.92 -1.27 8.77
C ARG A 222 29.04 -1.00 10.27
N TRP A 223 27.93 -0.91 11.01
CA TRP A 223 27.96 -0.59 12.43
C TRP A 223 28.22 -1.78 13.35
N VAL A 224 27.91 -3.00 12.91
CA VAL A 224 28.01 -4.20 13.77
C VAL A 224 28.96 -5.23 13.18
N PHE A 225 28.76 -5.65 11.94
CA PHE A 225 29.53 -6.76 11.36
C PHE A 225 30.98 -6.38 11.06
N GLN A 226 31.25 -5.16 10.59
CA GLN A 226 32.63 -4.72 10.37
C GLN A 226 33.46 -4.63 11.67
N PRO A 227 32.99 -3.98 12.75
CA PRO A 227 33.71 -3.96 14.03
C PRO A 227 33.97 -5.35 14.61
N ILE A 228 32.98 -6.25 14.55
CA ILE A 228 33.13 -7.63 15.03
C ILE A 228 34.21 -8.36 14.24
N ARG A 229 34.26 -8.19 12.90
CA ARG A 229 35.32 -8.78 12.07
C ARG A 229 36.70 -8.24 12.43
N ALA A 230 36.83 -6.94 12.68
CA ALA A 230 38.10 -6.33 13.08
C ALA A 230 38.59 -6.86 14.43
N LEU A 231 37.70 -6.97 15.41
CA LEU A 231 37.97 -7.59 16.72
C LEU A 231 38.35 -9.07 16.58
N HIS A 232 37.64 -9.83 15.74
CA HIS A 232 37.94 -11.24 15.50
C HIS A 232 39.33 -11.43 14.90
N GLU A 233 39.69 -10.63 13.90
CA GLU A 233 41.03 -10.66 13.30
C GLU A 233 42.11 -10.26 14.31
N GLY A 234 41.86 -9.23 15.12
CA GLY A 234 42.78 -8.82 16.19
C GLY A 234 43.00 -9.93 17.22
N ALA A 235 41.93 -10.57 17.69
CA ALA A 235 42.02 -11.69 18.62
C ALA A 235 42.83 -12.86 18.02
N ARG A 236 42.64 -13.15 16.72
CA ARG A 236 43.40 -14.20 16.03
C ARG A 236 44.90 -13.88 15.96
N ARG A 237 45.28 -12.63 15.67
CA ARG A 237 46.70 -12.21 15.64
C ARG A 237 47.36 -12.27 17.00
N VAL A 238 46.68 -11.78 18.03
CA VAL A 238 47.16 -11.86 19.42
C VAL A 238 47.35 -13.32 19.85
N ALA A 239 46.42 -14.22 19.48
CA ALA A 239 46.55 -15.66 19.75
C ALA A 239 47.73 -16.31 19.01
N GLN A 240 48.21 -15.72 17.91
CA GLN A 240 49.39 -16.17 17.17
C GLN A 240 50.71 -15.57 17.70
N GLY A 241 50.64 -14.73 18.75
CA GLY A 241 51.82 -14.13 19.39
C GLY A 241 52.12 -12.69 18.95
N ASP A 242 51.35 -12.12 18.03
CA ASP A 242 51.46 -10.70 17.64
C ASP A 242 50.74 -9.81 18.66
N LEU A 243 51.44 -9.52 19.77
CA LEU A 243 50.95 -8.65 20.83
C LEU A 243 51.03 -7.16 20.47
N ASP A 244 51.67 -6.80 19.36
CA ASP A 244 51.86 -5.41 18.92
C ASP A 244 50.69 -4.92 18.06
N TYR A 245 49.87 -5.83 17.54
CA TYR A 245 48.64 -5.50 16.84
C TYR A 245 47.63 -4.75 17.72
N ARG A 246 46.98 -3.74 17.13
CA ARG A 246 45.91 -2.96 17.75
C ARG A 246 44.66 -2.94 16.89
N VAL A 247 43.52 -3.11 17.54
CA VAL A 247 42.21 -2.95 16.88
C VAL A 247 41.83 -1.48 16.95
N GLU A 248 41.82 -0.81 15.80
CA GLU A 248 41.34 0.57 15.65
C GLU A 248 39.97 0.58 15.00
N LEU A 249 38.98 1.16 15.68
CA LEU A 249 37.64 1.36 15.15
C LEU A 249 37.36 2.85 15.02
N SER A 250 36.87 3.26 13.86
CA SER A 250 36.44 4.64 13.61
C SER A 250 35.05 4.96 14.20
N THR A 251 34.43 4.02 14.93
CA THR A 251 33.13 4.21 15.57
C THR A 251 33.30 4.98 16.88
N ARG A 252 32.21 5.56 17.39
CA ARG A 252 32.19 6.31 18.67
C ARG A 252 31.08 5.77 19.57
N ASP A 253 30.98 4.45 19.63
CA ASP A 253 29.94 3.68 20.30
C ASP A 253 30.55 2.50 21.08
N GLU A 254 29.73 1.61 21.62
CA GLU A 254 30.16 0.50 22.48
C GLU A 254 31.15 -0.46 21.80
N MET A 255 31.20 -0.48 20.46
CA MET A 255 32.22 -1.27 19.76
C MET A 255 33.61 -0.67 19.91
N ALA A 256 33.72 0.66 19.90
CA ALA A 256 34.99 1.35 20.13
C ALA A 256 35.49 1.11 21.57
N GLU A 257 34.59 1.18 22.55
CA GLU A 257 34.88 0.86 23.96
C GLU A 257 35.34 -0.61 24.12
N LEU A 258 34.73 -1.54 23.39
CA LEU A 258 35.15 -2.94 23.36
C LEU A 258 36.54 -3.12 22.73
N ALA A 259 36.84 -2.41 21.64
CA ALA A 259 38.18 -2.43 21.02
C ALA A 259 39.25 -1.84 21.94
N GLU A 260 38.93 -0.76 22.65
CA GLU A 260 39.82 -0.17 23.65
C GLU A 260 40.10 -1.13 24.80
N SER A 261 39.06 -1.78 25.33
CA SER A 261 39.18 -2.81 26.37
C SER A 261 40.02 -4.02 25.90
N PHE A 262 39.84 -4.45 24.65
CA PHE A 262 40.64 -5.51 24.04
C PHE A 262 42.13 -5.13 23.92
N ASN A 263 42.42 -3.91 23.48
CA ASN A 263 43.78 -3.41 23.36
C ASN A 263 44.48 -3.34 24.74
N GLN A 264 43.79 -2.83 25.76
CA GLN A 264 44.30 -2.79 27.15
C GLN A 264 44.62 -4.18 27.72
N MET A 265 43.79 -5.19 27.41
CA MET A 265 44.07 -6.58 27.79
C MET A 265 45.33 -7.11 27.08
N THR A 266 45.50 -6.77 25.80
CA THR A 266 46.67 -7.16 25.00
C THR A 266 47.96 -6.51 25.54
N ASP A 267 47.89 -5.26 25.99
CA ASP A 267 48.99 -4.58 26.69
C ASP A 267 49.44 -5.35 27.94
N ARG A 268 48.49 -5.73 28.80
CA ARG A 268 48.81 -6.52 30.01
C ARG A 268 49.46 -7.86 29.67
N PHE A 269 49.03 -8.53 28.60
CA PHE A 269 49.69 -9.76 28.15
C PHE A 269 51.13 -9.52 27.70
N ARG A 270 51.40 -8.40 27.02
CA ARG A 270 52.76 -8.02 26.63
C ARG A 270 53.63 -7.78 27.85
N ASP A 271 53.14 -7.00 28.81
CA ASP A 271 53.87 -6.70 30.06
C ASP A 271 54.21 -7.98 30.83
N ILE A 272 53.25 -8.91 30.96
CA ILE A 272 53.46 -10.20 31.64
C ILE A 272 54.50 -11.06 30.91
N ARG A 273 54.46 -11.10 29.57
CA ARG A 273 55.46 -11.83 28.77
C ARG A 273 56.85 -11.24 28.94
N ASP A 274 56.98 -9.92 28.85
CA ASP A 274 58.26 -9.24 28.90
C ASP A 274 58.91 -9.37 30.29
N ASP A 275 58.10 -9.34 31.37
CA ASP A 275 58.57 -9.63 32.73
C ASP A 275 59.05 -11.08 32.88
N LEU A 276 58.29 -12.05 32.36
CA LEU A 276 58.68 -13.46 32.38
C LEU A 276 59.99 -13.71 31.62
N ASP A 277 60.15 -13.11 30.43
CA ASP A 277 61.39 -13.20 29.64
C ASP A 277 62.58 -12.59 30.39
N GLY A 278 62.37 -11.50 31.13
CA GLY A 278 63.36 -10.91 32.03
C GLY A 278 63.80 -11.89 33.12
N GLN A 279 62.83 -12.47 33.83
CA GLN A 279 63.09 -13.45 34.90
C GLN A 279 63.84 -14.69 34.38
N VAL A 280 63.47 -15.20 33.20
CA VAL A 280 64.14 -16.35 32.57
C VAL A 280 65.59 -16.02 32.21
N ARG A 281 65.86 -14.83 31.66
CA ARG A 281 67.22 -14.38 31.33
C ARG A 281 68.09 -14.26 32.58
N ASP A 282 67.57 -13.69 33.65
CA ASP A 282 68.31 -13.52 34.89
C ASP A 282 68.63 -14.86 35.56
N ARG A 283 67.67 -15.79 35.58
CA ARG A 283 67.90 -17.14 36.10
C ARG A 283 68.89 -17.93 35.24
N SER A 284 68.84 -17.79 33.92
CA SER A 284 69.83 -18.39 33.00
C SER A 284 71.24 -17.87 33.25
N ARG A 285 71.40 -16.56 33.47
CA ARG A 285 72.70 -15.94 33.82
C ARG A 285 73.23 -16.44 35.15
N GLN A 286 72.37 -16.62 36.15
CA GLN A 286 72.77 -17.17 37.45
C GLN A 286 73.28 -18.61 37.32
N LEU A 287 72.61 -19.46 36.53
CA LEU A 287 73.03 -20.85 36.31
C LEU A 287 74.40 -20.92 35.63
N VAL A 288 74.61 -20.17 34.54
CA VAL A 288 75.91 -20.11 33.85
C VAL A 288 77.02 -19.61 34.78
N ARG A 289 76.71 -18.65 35.66
CA ARG A 289 77.69 -18.14 36.64
C ARG A 289 78.03 -19.19 37.69
N SER A 290 77.05 -19.94 38.16
CA SER A 290 77.23 -21.06 39.09
C SER A 290 78.08 -22.17 38.47
N GLU A 291 77.81 -22.57 37.22
CA GLU A 291 78.61 -23.57 36.50
C GLU A 291 80.06 -23.14 36.31
N ARG A 292 80.29 -21.88 35.94
CA ARG A 292 81.67 -21.35 35.79
C ARG A 292 82.43 -21.37 37.11
N LEU A 293 81.80 -20.99 38.22
CA LEU A 293 82.41 -21.03 39.55
C LEU A 293 82.73 -22.46 39.98
N ALA A 294 81.82 -23.42 39.72
CA ALA A 294 82.06 -24.83 39.99
C ALA A 294 83.21 -25.41 39.14
N GLY A 295 83.26 -25.08 37.84
CA GLY A 295 84.32 -25.51 36.94
C GLY A 295 85.70 -24.92 37.29
N VAL A 296 85.76 -23.66 37.72
CA VAL A 296 87.00 -23.04 38.23
C VAL A 296 87.47 -23.72 39.52
N GLY A 297 86.55 -24.08 40.42
CA GLY A 297 86.89 -24.86 41.62
C GLY A 297 87.49 -26.23 41.31
N PHE A 298 87.02 -26.91 40.26
CA PHE A 298 87.54 -28.20 39.82
C PHE A 298 88.94 -28.10 39.20
N LEU A 299 89.19 -27.06 38.39
CA LEU A 299 90.50 -26.81 37.79
C LEU A 299 91.55 -26.38 38.83
N ALA A 300 91.16 -25.57 39.83
CA ALA A 300 92.06 -25.19 40.92
C ALA A 300 92.46 -26.38 41.79
N ALA A 301 91.54 -27.33 42.03
CA ALA A 301 91.84 -28.55 42.80
C ALA A 301 92.78 -29.52 42.06
N GLY A 302 92.71 -29.57 40.73
CA GLY A 302 93.60 -30.42 39.92
C GLY A 302 95.04 -29.92 39.77
N VAL A 303 95.31 -28.63 40.02
CA VAL A 303 96.67 -28.04 39.97
C VAL A 303 97.36 -28.04 41.35
N ALA A 304 96.61 -28.31 42.42
CA ALA A 304 97.12 -28.33 43.79
C ALA A 304 97.57 -29.73 44.28
N HIS A 305 97.58 -30.73 43.39
CA HIS A 305 98.13 -32.07 43.61
C HIS A 305 99.30 -32.32 42.66
#